data_AF-A0A9W9N1Q3-F1
#
_entry.id   AF-A0A9W9N1Q3-F1
#
_cell.length_a   1.000
_cell.length_b   1.000
_cell.length_c   1.000
_cell.angle_alpha   90.00
_cell.angle_beta   90.00
_cell.angle_gamma   90.00
#
_symmetry.space_group_name_H-M   'P 1'
#
loop_
_entity.id
_entity.type
_entity.pdbx_description
1 polymer ?
#
loop_
_entity_poly.entity_id
_entity_poly.type
_entity_poly.pdbx_seq_one_letter_code
_entity_poly.pdbx_strand_id
1 'polypeptide(L)'
;MNYTDWTFLPVGGMTSQILPYAVGLLFAWPVATATLRFQRLRNLHKQYDYPTRESMSKMTDEDAFQIQKQVAQLEFPLMFIKSLQFALFRTYGIPSISTLLAKTTQFSSPETSLKRYTDTSVLVQEMIGNNPASERSYLGLARTRYLHSGYRASGKILDDDMLFTLALFAIQPIRFINRYEWRQLSEMERCAIGTFWKSAGDALDISYEKLPSGKTGFRDGIHWLEELDAWSEEYETKCMVPHVKNRELADQTTAVLLFMLPSMLHPFGLQVVSFMMDDRLRKAMYYEAPSAFCAALLSAVLTARRLFLRYLSPPRPYFLRYASFTDEPDENNRFFLRQWDAAPYYVKPTFWNRWGPTAWLTWALGRPLPGDEGNKYYPTGYSVPDVGPKHFEGKGRKQLDETLLELKGYRTGKCPFH
;
A
#
# COMPACT_ATOMS: atom_id res chain seq x y z
N MET A 1 -55.99 -52.97 23.04
CA MET A 1 -54.76 -52.95 22.22
C MET A 1 -54.03 -51.67 22.56
N ASN A 2 -52.95 -51.76 23.33
CA ASN A 2 -52.11 -50.63 23.72
C ASN A 2 -51.16 -50.30 22.56
N TYR A 3 -51.23 -49.06 22.06
CA TYR A 3 -50.19 -48.46 21.22
C TYR A 3 -49.62 -47.26 21.98
N THR A 4 -48.64 -47.51 22.84
CA THR A 4 -47.77 -46.48 23.41
C THR A 4 -46.35 -47.02 23.36
N ASP A 5 -45.67 -46.77 22.24
CA ASP A 5 -44.21 -46.85 22.15
C ASP A 5 -43.74 -45.96 21.01
N TRP A 6 -43.59 -44.66 21.31
CA TRP A 6 -42.71 -43.78 20.55
C TRP A 6 -41.45 -43.60 21.38
N THR A 7 -40.47 -44.44 21.12
CA THR A 7 -39.12 -44.32 21.68
C THR A 7 -38.50 -43.00 21.20
N PHE A 8 -38.25 -42.08 22.13
CA PHE A 8 -37.40 -40.93 21.88
C PHE A 8 -35.99 -41.43 21.54
N LEU A 9 -35.49 -41.09 20.35
CA LEU A 9 -34.08 -41.28 20.00
C LEU A 9 -33.21 -40.56 21.04
N PRO A 10 -32.14 -41.20 21.58
CA PRO A 10 -31.37 -40.64 22.67
C PRO A 10 -30.46 -39.52 22.15
N VAL A 11 -30.90 -38.26 22.25
CA VAL A 11 -30.10 -37.07 21.95
C VAL A 11 -28.86 -36.96 22.86
N GLY A 12 -28.85 -37.66 24.01
CA GLY A 12 -27.75 -37.64 24.98
C GLY A 12 -26.47 -38.40 24.59
N GLY A 13 -26.52 -39.32 23.61
CA GLY A 13 -25.34 -40.10 23.20
C GLY A 13 -24.40 -39.34 22.26
N MET A 14 -24.96 -38.49 21.40
CA MET A 14 -24.21 -37.77 20.36
C MET A 14 -23.39 -36.61 20.94
N THR A 15 -23.90 -35.91 21.96
CA THR A 15 -23.19 -34.80 22.61
C THR A 15 -21.98 -35.27 23.41
N SER A 16 -22.07 -36.41 24.10
CA SER A 16 -20.95 -37.00 24.86
C SER A 16 -19.81 -37.48 23.94
N GLN A 17 -20.14 -37.98 22.75
CA GLN A 17 -19.14 -38.42 21.77
C GLN A 17 -18.47 -37.27 21.02
N ILE A 18 -19.16 -36.16 20.76
CA ILE A 18 -18.63 -35.01 20.02
C ILE A 18 -17.77 -34.10 20.91
N LEU A 19 -18.10 -34.00 22.20
CA LEU A 19 -17.41 -33.13 23.15
C LEU A 19 -15.87 -33.30 23.20
N PRO A 20 -15.29 -34.53 23.29
CA PRO A 20 -13.83 -34.69 23.31
C PRO A 20 -13.16 -34.24 22.01
N TYR A 21 -13.80 -34.46 20.85
CA TYR A 21 -13.28 -33.97 19.56
C TYR A 21 -13.36 -32.45 19.46
N ALA A 22 -14.45 -31.84 19.92
CA ALA A 22 -14.62 -30.40 19.95
C ALA A 22 -13.58 -29.72 20.86
N VAL A 23 -13.36 -30.28 22.06
CA VAL A 23 -12.32 -29.82 22.99
C VAL A 23 -10.93 -30.02 22.39
N GLY A 24 -10.66 -31.20 21.81
CA GLY A 24 -9.40 -31.48 21.12
C GLY A 24 -9.10 -30.49 20.00
N LEU A 25 -10.08 -30.18 19.15
CA LEU A 25 -9.95 -29.19 18.08
C LEU A 25 -9.74 -27.78 18.62
N LEU A 26 -10.42 -27.42 19.72
CA LEU A 26 -10.30 -26.11 20.35
C LEU A 26 -8.87 -25.82 20.85
N PHE A 27 -8.12 -26.85 21.27
CA PHE A 27 -6.71 -26.71 21.64
C PHE A 27 -5.74 -26.96 20.48
N ALA A 28 -5.99 -27.97 19.64
CA ALA A 28 -5.11 -28.33 18.54
C ALA A 28 -5.04 -27.24 17.46
N TRP A 29 -6.17 -26.58 17.17
CA TRP A 29 -6.23 -25.57 16.11
C TRP A 29 -5.37 -24.32 16.40
N PRO A 30 -5.44 -23.69 17.59
CA PRO A 30 -4.52 -22.60 17.94
C PRO A 30 -3.04 -23.00 17.90
N VAL A 31 -2.69 -24.22 18.30
CA VAL A 31 -1.30 -24.71 18.26
C VAL A 31 -0.82 -24.89 16.82
N ALA A 32 -1.64 -25.54 15.98
CA ALA A 32 -1.32 -25.73 14.57
C ALA A 32 -1.20 -24.40 13.83
N THR A 33 -2.16 -23.50 14.01
CA THR A 33 -2.14 -22.16 13.41
C THR A 33 -0.94 -21.36 13.87
N ALA A 34 -0.63 -21.30 15.18
CA ALA A 34 0.54 -20.60 15.69
C ALA A 34 1.86 -21.15 15.11
N THR A 35 1.97 -22.47 14.95
CA THR A 35 3.16 -23.12 14.37
C THR A 35 3.34 -22.77 12.89
N LEU A 36 2.27 -22.86 12.10
CA LEU A 36 2.27 -22.53 10.67
C LEU A 36 2.41 -21.03 10.42
N ARG A 37 1.89 -20.19 11.32
CA ARG A 37 1.85 -18.73 11.18
C ARG A 37 3.24 -18.11 11.04
N PHE A 38 4.25 -18.68 11.70
CA PHE A 38 5.65 -18.25 11.60
C PHE A 38 6.48 -18.99 10.55
N GLN A 39 5.89 -19.96 9.84
CA GLN A 39 6.62 -20.77 8.86
C GLN A 39 7.22 -19.91 7.74
N ARG A 40 6.47 -18.91 7.25
CA ARG A 40 6.96 -17.99 6.21
C ARG A 40 8.19 -17.22 6.69
N LEU A 41 8.14 -16.65 7.89
CA LEU A 41 9.27 -15.90 8.45
C LEU A 41 10.50 -16.80 8.62
N ARG A 42 10.32 -18.03 9.11
CA ARG A 42 11.43 -19.00 9.21
C ARG A 42 11.99 -19.38 7.83
N ASN A 43 11.13 -19.56 6.83
CA ASN A 43 11.56 -19.87 5.47
C ASN A 43 12.32 -18.69 4.85
N LEU A 44 11.89 -17.46 5.10
CA LEU A 44 12.62 -16.26 4.67
C LEU A 44 14.04 -16.22 5.26
N HIS A 45 14.20 -16.42 6.57
CA HIS A 45 15.53 -16.43 7.20
C HIS A 45 16.41 -17.62 6.76
N LYS A 46 15.81 -18.72 6.30
CA LYS A 46 16.55 -19.85 5.71
C LYS A 46 16.98 -19.57 4.27
N GLN A 47 16.14 -18.87 3.52
CA GLN A 47 16.39 -18.55 2.11
C GLN A 47 17.39 -17.42 1.96
N TYR A 48 17.31 -16.41 2.82
CA TYR A 48 18.16 -15.22 2.80
C TYR A 48 19.01 -15.20 4.07
N ASP A 49 20.30 -15.52 3.93
CA ASP A 49 21.23 -15.68 5.05
C ASP A 49 21.77 -14.33 5.55
N TYR A 50 20.88 -13.54 6.15
CA TYR A 50 21.18 -12.26 6.78
C TYR A 50 20.99 -12.31 8.31
N PRO A 51 21.77 -13.13 9.06
CA PRO A 51 21.53 -13.35 10.49
C PRO A 51 21.88 -12.17 11.38
N THR A 52 22.75 -11.27 10.91
CA THR A 52 23.23 -10.13 11.70
C THR A 52 23.05 -8.84 10.93
N ARG A 53 23.13 -7.72 11.66
CA ARG A 53 23.08 -6.40 11.04
C ARG A 53 24.23 -6.17 10.05
N GLU A 54 25.40 -6.70 10.36
CA GLU A 54 26.57 -6.62 9.48
C GLU A 54 26.34 -7.38 8.17
N SER A 55 25.77 -8.59 8.19
CA SER A 55 25.47 -9.30 6.95
C SER A 55 24.39 -8.60 6.10
N MET A 56 23.42 -7.95 6.75
CA MET A 56 22.39 -7.15 6.08
C MET A 56 22.94 -5.94 5.31
N SER A 57 24.14 -5.44 5.62
CA SER A 57 24.78 -4.36 4.83
C SER A 57 25.02 -4.73 3.36
N LYS A 58 25.12 -6.03 3.08
CA LYS A 58 25.33 -6.56 1.73
C LYS A 58 24.01 -6.95 1.03
N MET A 59 22.87 -6.67 1.65
CA MET A 59 21.57 -7.02 1.09
C MET A 59 21.38 -6.38 -0.28
N THR A 60 21.16 -7.22 -1.29
CA THR A 60 20.94 -6.77 -2.65
C THR A 60 19.57 -6.11 -2.79
N ASP A 61 19.42 -5.17 -3.73
CA ASP A 61 18.12 -4.59 -4.05
C ASP A 61 17.12 -5.66 -4.51
N GLU A 62 17.59 -6.72 -5.18
CA GLU A 62 16.76 -7.88 -5.54
C GLU A 62 16.24 -8.64 -4.33
N ASP A 63 17.11 -9.02 -3.39
CA ASP A 63 16.68 -9.73 -2.17
C ASP A 63 15.71 -8.86 -1.36
N ALA A 64 16.03 -7.57 -1.24
CA ALA A 64 15.20 -6.58 -0.59
C ALA A 64 13.80 -6.53 -1.21
N PHE A 65 13.71 -6.49 -2.55
CA PHE A 65 12.45 -6.58 -3.27
C PHE A 65 11.68 -7.87 -2.99
N GLN A 66 12.33 -9.04 -3.05
CA GLN A 66 11.64 -10.33 -2.84
C GLN A 66 11.10 -10.47 -1.41
N ILE A 67 11.87 -10.02 -0.41
CA ILE A 67 11.45 -10.01 0.99
C ILE A 67 10.26 -9.04 1.17
N GLN A 68 10.38 -7.80 0.66
CA GLN A 68 9.28 -6.82 0.70
C GLN A 68 8.02 -7.33 -0.01
N LYS A 69 8.16 -8.01 -1.15
CA LYS A 69 7.03 -8.59 -1.90
C LYS A 69 6.28 -9.63 -1.09
N GLN A 70 6.98 -10.48 -0.32
CA GLN A 70 6.35 -11.45 0.59
C GLN A 70 5.56 -10.74 1.71
N VAL A 71 6.14 -9.69 2.30
CA VAL A 71 5.48 -8.84 3.30
C VAL A 71 4.20 -8.23 2.72
N ALA A 72 4.29 -7.62 1.53
CA ALA A 72 3.21 -6.88 0.90
C ALA A 72 2.11 -7.76 0.29
N GLN A 73 2.44 -8.93 -0.27
CA GLN A 73 1.45 -9.76 -0.98
C GLN A 73 0.86 -10.87 -0.11
N LEU A 74 1.62 -11.36 0.88
CA LEU A 74 1.28 -12.60 1.60
C LEU A 74 1.10 -12.42 3.09
N GLU A 75 2.00 -11.68 3.75
CA GLU A 75 1.99 -11.56 5.20
C GLU A 75 1.01 -10.49 5.70
N PHE A 76 1.15 -9.25 5.21
CA PHE A 76 0.42 -8.07 5.71
C PHE A 76 -0.21 -7.20 4.62
N PRO A 77 -0.83 -7.73 3.54
CA PRO A 77 -1.30 -6.92 2.42
C PRO A 77 -2.25 -5.81 2.83
N LEU A 78 -3.16 -6.06 3.78
CA LEU A 78 -4.13 -5.05 4.20
C LEU A 78 -3.43 -3.82 4.78
N MET A 79 -2.59 -3.99 5.81
CA MET A 79 -1.92 -2.85 6.44
C MET A 79 -0.80 -2.28 5.58
N PHE A 80 -0.14 -3.09 4.75
CA PHE A 80 0.83 -2.58 3.78
C PHE A 80 0.15 -1.61 2.80
N ILE A 81 -0.95 -1.99 2.15
CA ILE A 81 -1.65 -1.11 1.21
C ILE A 81 -2.28 0.09 1.91
N LYS A 82 -2.96 -0.12 3.04
CA LYS A 82 -3.58 0.99 3.79
C LYS A 82 -2.53 1.99 4.26
N SER A 83 -1.35 1.55 4.66
CA SER A 83 -0.26 2.47 5.01
C SER A 83 0.18 3.33 3.83
N LEU A 84 0.24 2.79 2.61
CA LEU A 84 0.60 3.56 1.42
C LEU A 84 -0.50 4.57 1.02
N GLN A 85 -1.76 4.20 1.19
CA GLN A 85 -2.88 5.13 1.00
C GLN A 85 -2.79 6.30 2.00
N PHE A 86 -2.48 6.02 3.26
CA PHE A 86 -2.29 7.05 4.28
C PHE A 86 -0.97 7.80 4.16
N ALA A 87 0.08 7.21 3.58
CA ALA A 87 1.31 7.89 3.22
C ALA A 87 1.03 9.00 2.19
N LEU A 88 0.32 8.69 1.11
CA LEU A 88 -0.15 9.69 0.15
C LEU A 88 -0.99 10.77 0.84
N PHE A 89 -1.96 10.35 1.66
CA PHE A 89 -2.82 11.27 2.39
C PHE A 89 -2.04 12.23 3.29
N ARG A 90 -1.00 11.73 3.96
CA ARG A 90 -0.16 12.51 4.87
C ARG A 90 0.64 13.59 4.17
N THR A 91 1.01 13.42 2.90
CA THR A 91 1.65 14.48 2.11
C THR A 91 0.77 15.72 1.99
N TYR A 92 -0.55 15.58 2.00
CA TYR A 92 -1.49 16.70 1.91
C TYR A 92 -1.52 17.54 3.18
N GLY A 93 -0.93 17.07 4.28
CA GLY A 93 -0.72 17.86 5.50
C GLY A 93 0.39 18.90 5.37
N ILE A 94 1.18 18.88 4.28
CA ILE A 94 2.26 19.83 4.02
C ILE A 94 1.79 20.91 3.04
N PRO A 95 1.75 22.21 3.43
CA PRO A 95 1.20 23.26 2.58
C PRO A 95 1.89 23.48 1.23
N SER A 96 3.21 23.26 1.13
CA SER A 96 3.94 23.34 -0.15
C SER A 96 3.41 22.30 -1.15
N ILE A 97 3.26 21.06 -0.70
CA ILE A 97 2.73 19.95 -1.49
C ILE A 97 1.25 20.17 -1.80
N SER A 98 0.43 20.45 -0.79
CA SER A 98 -1.03 20.54 -0.97
C SER A 98 -1.43 21.71 -1.87
N THR A 99 -0.75 22.85 -1.75
CA THR A 99 -0.99 24.01 -2.60
C THR A 99 -0.63 23.73 -4.05
N LEU A 100 0.49 23.02 -4.29
CA LEU A 100 0.87 22.63 -5.65
C LEU A 100 -0.17 21.68 -6.25
N LEU A 101 -0.54 20.62 -5.52
CA LEU A 101 -1.50 19.62 -5.99
C LEU A 101 -2.88 20.24 -6.29
N ALA A 102 -3.36 21.15 -5.43
CA ALA A 102 -4.59 21.90 -5.69
C ALA A 102 -4.51 22.72 -7.00
N LYS A 103 -3.36 23.36 -7.28
CA LYS A 103 -3.15 24.13 -8.52
C LYS A 103 -3.12 23.28 -9.79
N THR A 104 -2.78 21.99 -9.70
CA THR A 104 -2.78 21.10 -10.90
C THR A 104 -4.17 20.75 -11.41
N THR A 105 -5.22 21.09 -10.65
CA THR A 105 -6.63 20.72 -10.88
C THR A 105 -6.88 19.22 -10.99
N GLN A 106 -5.89 18.36 -10.75
CA GLN A 106 -6.06 16.90 -10.76
C GLN A 106 -6.79 16.39 -9.51
N PHE A 107 -7.04 17.28 -8.55
CA PHE A 107 -7.85 17.03 -7.36
C PHE A 107 -9.01 18.04 -7.22
N SER A 108 -9.36 18.78 -8.28
CA SER A 108 -10.41 19.80 -8.18
C SER A 108 -11.83 19.25 -8.35
N SER A 109 -11.97 18.00 -8.81
CA SER A 109 -13.26 17.33 -8.95
C SER A 109 -13.16 15.85 -8.59
N PRO A 110 -14.27 15.19 -8.21
CA PRO A 110 -14.28 13.75 -7.98
C PRO A 110 -13.74 12.94 -9.17
N GLU A 111 -14.10 13.30 -10.40
CA GLU A 111 -13.67 12.56 -11.59
C GLU A 111 -12.16 12.61 -11.80
N THR A 112 -11.55 13.78 -11.60
CA THR A 112 -10.10 13.96 -11.75
C THR A 112 -9.32 13.35 -10.59
N SER A 113 -9.84 13.44 -9.35
CA SER A 113 -9.19 12.87 -8.17
C SER A 113 -9.18 11.34 -8.18
N LEU A 114 -10.25 10.71 -8.66
CA LEU A 114 -10.33 9.25 -8.82
C LEU A 114 -9.30 8.74 -9.82
N LYS A 115 -9.18 9.37 -11.00
CA LYS A 115 -8.15 8.99 -11.98
C LYS A 115 -6.75 9.25 -11.43
N ARG A 116 -6.52 10.42 -10.82
CA ARG A 116 -5.21 10.79 -10.26
C ARG A 116 -4.76 9.80 -9.20
N TYR A 117 -5.65 9.40 -8.30
CA TYR A 117 -5.38 8.37 -7.29
C TYR A 117 -4.99 7.03 -7.95
N THR A 118 -5.73 6.60 -8.98
CA THR A 118 -5.41 5.37 -9.70
C THR A 118 -4.08 5.47 -10.45
N ASP A 119 -3.79 6.58 -11.13
CA ASP A 119 -2.52 6.83 -11.83
C ASP A 119 -1.33 6.76 -10.86
N THR A 120 -1.44 7.40 -9.70
CA THR A 120 -0.41 7.34 -8.65
C THR A 120 -0.25 5.91 -8.13
N SER A 121 -1.36 5.20 -7.88
CA SER A 121 -1.32 3.80 -7.44
C SER A 121 -0.64 2.90 -8.46
N VAL A 122 -0.92 3.09 -9.76
CA VAL A 122 -0.26 2.37 -10.85
C VAL A 122 1.23 2.67 -10.84
N LEU A 123 1.65 3.94 -10.91
CA LEU A 123 3.07 4.30 -10.96
C LEU A 123 3.86 3.77 -9.76
N VAL A 124 3.33 3.89 -8.55
CA VAL A 124 3.96 3.33 -7.35
C VAL A 124 4.11 1.82 -7.50
N GLN A 125 3.07 1.11 -7.93
CA GLN A 125 3.10 -0.33 -8.11
C GLN A 125 4.03 -0.79 -9.25
N GLU A 126 4.14 -0.01 -10.32
CA GLU A 126 5.12 -0.26 -11.38
C GLU A 126 6.55 -0.21 -10.83
N MET A 127 6.85 0.76 -9.97
CA MET A 127 8.16 0.93 -9.35
C MET A 127 8.47 -0.13 -8.28
N ILE A 128 7.49 -0.52 -7.46
CA ILE A 128 7.74 -1.32 -6.23
C ILE A 128 7.19 -2.74 -6.26
N GLY A 129 6.26 -3.02 -7.18
CA GLY A 129 5.66 -4.35 -7.35
C GLY A 129 6.45 -5.25 -8.28
N ASN A 130 7.45 -4.71 -8.98
CA ASN A 130 8.28 -5.40 -9.97
C ASN A 130 9.73 -5.48 -9.51
N ASN A 131 10.45 -6.47 -10.03
CA ASN A 131 11.87 -6.65 -9.79
C ASN A 131 12.62 -5.33 -10.09
N PRO A 132 13.50 -4.84 -9.20
CA PRO A 132 14.13 -3.52 -9.33
C PRO A 132 14.88 -3.32 -10.64
N ALA A 133 15.47 -4.38 -11.19
CA ALA A 133 16.25 -4.38 -12.43
C ALA A 133 15.40 -4.68 -13.68
N SER A 134 14.09 -4.87 -13.53
CA SER A 134 13.18 -5.11 -14.65
C SER A 134 12.88 -3.83 -15.43
N GLU A 135 12.63 -3.98 -16.73
CA GLU A 135 12.20 -2.88 -17.60
C GLU A 135 10.95 -2.17 -17.04
N ARG A 136 10.03 -2.93 -16.46
CA ARG A 136 8.78 -2.43 -15.91
C ARG A 136 8.99 -1.50 -14.70
N SER A 137 9.88 -1.88 -13.79
CA SER A 137 10.34 -1.05 -12.68
C SER A 137 10.99 0.25 -13.18
N TYR A 138 11.89 0.14 -14.16
CA TYR A 138 12.54 1.32 -14.74
C TYR A 138 11.56 2.25 -15.45
N LEU A 139 10.57 1.71 -16.17
CA LEU A 139 9.53 2.50 -16.82
C LEU A 139 8.70 3.29 -15.80
N GLY A 140 8.34 2.68 -14.67
CA GLY A 140 7.63 3.37 -13.59
C GLY A 140 8.44 4.54 -13.02
N LEU A 141 9.74 4.32 -12.77
CA LEU A 141 10.67 5.35 -12.29
C LEU A 141 10.84 6.48 -13.31
N ALA A 142 11.12 6.13 -14.56
CA ALA A 142 11.31 7.07 -15.66
C ALA A 142 10.06 7.92 -15.90
N ARG A 143 8.88 7.31 -15.88
CA ARG A 143 7.61 8.03 -16.01
C ARG A 143 7.38 8.98 -14.85
N THR A 144 7.71 8.57 -13.62
CA THR A 144 7.61 9.42 -12.43
C THR A 144 8.57 10.61 -12.52
N ARG A 145 9.85 10.39 -12.89
CA ARG A 145 10.83 11.46 -13.15
C ARG A 145 10.33 12.44 -14.20
N TYR A 146 9.80 11.94 -15.32
CA TYR A 146 9.26 12.80 -16.38
C TYR A 146 8.10 13.68 -15.88
N LEU A 147 7.13 13.11 -15.17
CA LEU A 147 5.97 13.85 -14.66
C LEU A 147 6.36 14.91 -13.61
N HIS A 148 7.45 14.69 -12.86
CA HIS A 148 7.96 15.66 -11.88
C HIS A 148 8.95 16.68 -12.46
N SER A 149 9.60 16.37 -13.59
CA SER A 149 10.72 17.15 -14.15
C SER A 149 10.43 18.66 -14.29
N GLY A 150 9.33 19.04 -14.96
CA GLY A 150 8.98 20.45 -15.16
C GLY A 150 8.65 21.20 -13.86
N TYR A 151 8.11 20.49 -12.85
CA TYR A 151 7.81 21.07 -11.55
C TYR A 151 9.07 21.23 -10.69
N ARG A 152 10.01 20.27 -10.76
CA ARG A 152 11.32 20.39 -10.10
C ARG A 152 12.16 21.50 -10.73
N ALA A 153 12.25 21.54 -12.06
CA ALA A 153 12.99 22.57 -12.79
C ALA A 153 12.45 24.00 -12.53
N SER A 154 11.16 24.14 -12.23
CA SER A 154 10.55 25.43 -11.87
C SER A 154 10.51 25.72 -10.36
N GLY A 155 11.17 24.90 -9.53
CA GLY A 155 11.23 25.07 -8.08
C GLY A 155 9.90 24.90 -7.36
N LYS A 156 8.92 24.23 -7.99
CA LYS A 156 7.59 24.00 -7.41
C LYS A 156 7.51 22.71 -6.59
N ILE A 157 8.22 21.67 -7.04
CA ILE A 157 8.50 20.48 -6.22
C ILE A 157 9.86 20.69 -5.58
N LEU A 158 9.87 20.80 -4.26
CA LEU A 158 11.09 21.00 -3.46
C LEU A 158 11.78 19.65 -3.22
N ASP A 159 13.10 19.65 -3.08
CA ASP A 159 13.84 18.42 -2.74
C ASP A 159 13.44 17.87 -1.37
N ASP A 160 13.18 18.75 -0.39
CA ASP A 160 12.67 18.35 0.93
C ASP A 160 11.28 17.69 0.81
N ASP A 161 10.40 18.17 -0.09
CA ASP A 161 9.09 17.53 -0.33
C ASP A 161 9.23 16.15 -0.99
N MET A 162 10.23 15.98 -1.86
CA MET A 162 10.56 14.68 -2.48
C MET A 162 11.11 13.70 -1.43
N LEU A 163 12.07 14.14 -0.60
CA LEU A 163 12.66 13.32 0.46
C LEU A 163 11.60 12.94 1.51
N PHE A 164 10.72 13.87 1.87
CA PHE A 164 9.59 13.59 2.77
C PHE A 164 8.63 12.57 2.17
N THR A 165 8.26 12.73 0.91
CA THR A 165 7.38 11.76 0.23
C THR A 165 8.01 10.36 0.19
N LEU A 166 9.31 10.25 -0.12
CA LEU A 166 10.07 9.00 -0.08
C LEU A 166 10.08 8.37 1.33
N ALA A 167 10.29 9.19 2.36
CA ALA A 167 10.24 8.76 3.76
C ALA A 167 8.92 8.09 4.11
N LEU A 168 7.79 8.69 3.70
CA LEU A 168 6.48 8.14 3.99
C LEU A 168 6.27 6.77 3.34
N PHE A 169 6.73 6.57 2.12
CA PHE A 169 6.62 5.28 1.43
C PHE A 169 7.41 4.17 2.13
N ALA A 170 8.58 4.48 2.69
CA ALA A 170 9.42 3.50 3.39
C ALA A 170 8.94 3.23 4.83
N ILE A 171 8.54 4.28 5.55
CA ILE A 171 8.31 4.22 7.00
C ILE A 171 6.87 3.84 7.35
N GLN A 172 5.87 4.33 6.62
CA GLN A 172 4.47 4.10 6.97
C GLN A 172 4.08 2.62 6.98
N PRO A 173 4.51 1.77 6.02
CA PRO A 173 4.29 0.32 6.10
C PRO A 173 4.81 -0.28 7.40
N ILE A 174 6.03 0.09 7.82
CA ILE A 174 6.64 -0.40 9.06
C ILE A 174 5.79 0.03 10.27
N ARG A 175 5.43 1.32 10.37
CA ARG A 175 4.63 1.87 11.49
C ARG A 175 3.25 1.19 11.58
N PHE A 176 2.55 1.04 10.46
CA PHE A 176 1.20 0.45 10.43
C PHE A 176 1.23 -1.05 10.76
N ILE A 177 2.17 -1.80 10.20
CA ILE A 177 2.30 -3.24 10.47
C ILE A 177 2.62 -3.45 11.95
N ASN A 178 3.61 -2.73 12.49
CA ASN A 178 4.00 -2.88 13.89
C ASN A 178 2.88 -2.51 14.87
N ARG A 179 1.96 -1.61 14.48
CA ARG A 179 0.83 -1.18 15.31
C ARG A 179 -0.39 -2.08 15.19
N TYR A 180 -0.75 -2.53 13.98
CA TYR A 180 -2.07 -3.11 13.69
C TYR A 180 -2.04 -4.58 13.28
N GLU A 181 -0.88 -5.18 13.01
CA GLU A 181 -0.77 -6.57 12.59
C GLU A 181 -0.38 -7.52 13.74
N TRP A 182 -0.53 -8.81 13.49
CA TRP A 182 -0.34 -9.91 14.45
C TRP A 182 1.10 -10.09 14.92
N ARG A 183 2.09 -9.50 14.24
CA ARG A 183 3.49 -9.38 14.68
C ARG A 183 4.11 -8.10 14.11
N GLN A 184 5.24 -7.71 14.69
CA GLN A 184 6.11 -6.69 14.13
C GLN A 184 6.96 -7.26 12.98
N LEU A 185 7.49 -6.39 12.14
CA LEU A 185 8.50 -6.74 11.15
C LEU A 185 9.80 -7.17 11.82
N SER A 186 10.49 -8.18 11.27
CA SER A 186 11.84 -8.53 11.71
C SER A 186 12.85 -7.48 11.23
N GLU A 187 14.05 -7.48 11.81
CA GLU A 187 15.15 -6.63 11.35
C GLU A 187 15.47 -6.89 9.86
N MET A 188 15.48 -8.15 9.42
CA MET A 188 15.68 -8.48 8.00
C MET A 188 14.61 -7.86 7.09
N GLU A 189 13.33 -7.89 7.50
CA GLU A 189 12.24 -7.27 6.74
C GLU A 189 12.34 -5.74 6.76
N ARG A 190 12.74 -5.12 7.88
CA ARG A 190 13.00 -3.67 7.96
C ARG A 190 14.16 -3.28 7.04
N CYS A 191 15.26 -4.04 7.07
CA CYS A 191 16.40 -3.78 6.19
C CYS A 191 16.01 -3.93 4.72
N ALA A 192 15.23 -4.95 4.36
CA ALA A 192 14.73 -5.10 3.01
C ALA A 192 13.92 -3.87 2.54
N ILE A 193 12.99 -3.37 3.35
CA ILE A 193 12.24 -2.15 3.02
C ILE A 193 13.19 -0.96 2.86
N GLY A 194 14.14 -0.77 3.78
CA GLY A 194 15.11 0.33 3.72
C GLY A 194 16.03 0.27 2.51
N THR A 195 16.62 -0.90 2.23
CA THR A 195 17.49 -1.14 1.07
C THR A 195 16.75 -0.85 -0.23
N PHE A 196 15.54 -1.39 -0.38
CA PHE A 196 14.74 -1.21 -1.59
C PHE A 196 14.37 0.26 -1.82
N TRP A 197 13.88 0.95 -0.79
CA TRP A 197 13.46 2.35 -0.92
C TRP A 197 14.63 3.33 -1.05
N LYS A 198 15.80 3.02 -0.46
CA LYS A 198 17.03 3.78 -0.72
C LYS A 198 17.41 3.69 -2.20
N SER A 199 17.43 2.48 -2.77
CA SER A 199 17.68 2.27 -4.22
C SER A 199 16.66 2.97 -5.09
N ALA A 200 15.36 2.90 -4.74
CA ALA A 200 14.31 3.60 -5.46
C ALA A 200 14.47 5.12 -5.38
N GLY A 201 14.90 5.67 -4.24
CA GLY A 201 15.16 7.10 -4.09
C GLY A 201 16.37 7.58 -4.89
N ASP A 202 17.44 6.78 -4.96
CA ASP A 202 18.57 7.03 -5.89
C ASP A 202 18.04 7.11 -7.34
N ALA A 203 17.16 6.17 -7.70
CA ALA A 203 16.58 6.06 -9.04
C ALA A 203 15.60 7.19 -9.39
N LEU A 204 15.02 7.83 -8.39
CA LEU A 204 14.15 9.01 -8.51
C LEU A 204 14.93 10.33 -8.46
N ASP A 205 16.27 10.28 -8.35
CA ASP A 205 17.14 11.44 -8.24
C ASP A 205 16.76 12.32 -7.04
N ILE A 206 16.56 11.69 -5.88
CA ILE A 206 16.22 12.35 -4.62
C ILE A 206 17.50 12.59 -3.81
N SER A 207 17.74 13.85 -3.44
CA SER A 207 18.90 14.21 -2.64
C SER A 207 18.76 13.74 -1.19
N TYR A 208 19.84 13.17 -0.65
CA TYR A 208 19.95 12.80 0.76
C TYR A 208 20.81 13.76 1.57
N GLU A 209 21.23 14.91 1.03
CA GLU A 209 22.16 15.83 1.70
C GLU A 209 21.68 16.33 3.08
N LYS A 210 20.38 16.30 3.32
CA LYS A 210 19.76 16.68 4.60
C LYS A 210 19.91 15.60 5.68
N LEU A 211 20.23 14.37 5.29
CA LEU A 211 20.48 13.27 6.21
C LEU A 211 21.94 13.30 6.70
N PRO A 212 22.22 13.00 7.98
CA PRO A 212 23.57 13.03 8.52
C PRO A 212 24.61 12.28 7.68
N SER A 213 24.25 11.12 7.16
CA SER A 213 25.11 10.27 6.33
C SER A 213 24.91 10.47 4.83
N GLY A 214 24.12 11.44 4.40
CA GLY A 214 23.79 11.66 2.98
C GLY A 214 25.01 11.90 2.08
N LYS A 215 26.07 12.52 2.62
CA LYS A 215 27.33 12.78 1.89
C LYS A 215 28.36 11.67 2.04
N THR A 216 28.34 10.94 3.16
CA THR A 216 29.34 9.90 3.47
C THR A 216 28.89 8.50 3.08
N GLY A 217 27.59 8.32 2.78
CA GLY A 217 26.97 7.03 2.51
C GLY A 217 26.40 6.37 3.77
N PHE A 218 25.43 5.49 3.55
CA PHE A 218 24.76 4.73 4.62
C PHE A 218 25.34 3.32 4.71
N ARG A 219 25.40 2.75 5.93
CA ARG A 219 25.92 1.39 6.15
C ARG A 219 25.01 0.30 5.62
N ASP A 220 23.70 0.47 5.75
CA ASP A 220 22.69 -0.52 5.41
C ASP A 220 21.29 0.12 5.34
N GLY A 221 20.28 -0.68 4.96
CA GLY A 221 18.91 -0.22 4.78
C GLY A 221 18.25 0.32 6.05
N ILE A 222 18.56 -0.22 7.22
CA ILE A 222 17.96 0.28 8.46
C ILE A 222 18.66 1.56 8.93
N HIS A 223 19.97 1.73 8.71
CA HIS A 223 20.65 3.00 9.04
C HIS A 223 20.05 4.15 8.25
N TRP A 224 19.80 3.92 6.95
CA TRP A 224 19.08 4.88 6.11
C TRP A 224 17.67 5.14 6.63
N LEU A 225 16.91 4.11 7.01
CA LEU A 225 15.57 4.28 7.61
C LEU A 225 15.59 5.08 8.90
N GLU A 226 16.56 4.86 9.79
CA GLU A 226 16.66 5.56 11.08
C GLU A 226 16.92 7.06 10.90
N GLU A 227 17.86 7.42 10.02
CA GLU A 227 18.13 8.83 9.69
C GLU A 227 16.94 9.49 8.98
N LEU A 228 16.32 8.76 8.05
CA LEU A 228 15.15 9.26 7.32
C LEU A 228 13.93 9.44 8.23
N ASP A 229 13.72 8.53 9.20
CA ASP A 229 12.64 8.62 10.18
C ASP A 229 12.82 9.82 11.09
N ALA A 230 14.01 9.99 11.66
CA ALA A 230 14.36 11.14 12.48
C ALA A 230 14.19 12.47 11.73
N TRP A 231 14.72 12.56 10.49
CA TRP A 231 14.58 13.75 9.65
C TRP A 231 13.12 14.04 9.28
N SER A 232 12.34 13.00 8.93
CA SER A 232 10.94 13.18 8.54
C SER A 232 10.07 13.67 9.70
N GLU A 233 10.33 13.21 10.93
CA GLU A 233 9.62 13.68 12.13
C GLU A 233 9.91 15.16 12.41
N GLU A 234 11.16 15.59 12.23
CA GLU A 234 11.54 17.00 12.32
C GLU A 234 10.89 17.85 11.22
N TYR A 235 10.89 17.34 9.97
CA TYR A 235 10.24 17.98 8.83
C TYR A 235 8.76 18.21 9.09
N GLU A 236 8.04 17.18 9.56
CA GLU A 236 6.62 17.31 9.89
C GLU A 236 6.36 18.28 11.03
N THR A 237 7.20 18.27 12.06
CA THR A 237 7.08 19.21 13.18
C THR A 237 7.14 20.66 12.71
N LYS A 238 7.94 20.95 11.67
CA LYS A 238 8.10 22.29 11.10
C LYS A 238 7.05 22.62 10.04
N CYS A 239 6.72 21.67 9.18
CA CYS A 239 6.03 21.93 7.91
C CYS A 239 4.57 21.43 7.89
N MET A 240 4.17 20.49 8.76
CA MET A 240 2.81 19.96 8.79
C MET A 240 1.91 20.85 9.66
N VAL A 241 1.48 21.97 9.07
CA VAL A 241 0.71 23.02 9.75
C VAL A 241 -0.70 23.16 9.17
N PRO A 242 -1.68 23.68 9.97
CA PRO A 242 -3.04 23.91 9.49
C PRO A 242 -3.10 24.82 8.26
N HIS A 243 -3.75 24.35 7.19
CA HIS A 243 -3.86 25.11 5.94
C HIS A 243 -5.10 24.72 5.14
N VAL A 244 -5.76 25.71 4.51
CA VAL A 244 -7.02 25.48 3.77
C VAL A 244 -6.87 24.50 2.60
N LYS A 245 -5.73 24.54 1.89
CA LYS A 245 -5.47 23.59 0.80
C LYS A 245 -5.21 22.17 1.28
N ASN A 246 -4.76 21.98 2.53
CA ASN A 246 -4.66 20.66 3.13
C ASN A 246 -6.06 20.06 3.29
N ARG A 247 -7.01 20.85 3.80
CA ARG A 247 -8.42 20.44 3.96
C ARG A 247 -9.06 20.09 2.63
N GLU A 248 -8.93 20.96 1.63
CA GLU A 248 -9.53 20.74 0.30
C GLU A 248 -9.08 19.40 -0.32
N LEU A 249 -7.77 19.09 -0.29
CA LEU A 249 -7.26 17.81 -0.79
C LEU A 249 -7.65 16.62 0.08
N ALA A 250 -7.69 16.83 1.39
CA ALA A 250 -8.07 15.80 2.33
C ALA A 250 -9.52 15.34 2.08
N ASP A 251 -10.43 16.29 1.84
CA ASP A 251 -11.84 16.01 1.53
C ASP A 251 -12.00 15.19 0.24
N GLN A 252 -11.26 15.56 -0.81
CA GLN A 252 -11.31 14.84 -2.10
C GLN A 252 -10.77 13.41 -1.98
N THR A 253 -9.68 13.22 -1.23
CA THR A 253 -9.14 11.88 -1.03
C THR A 253 -9.99 11.05 -0.08
N THR A 254 -10.61 11.68 0.92
CA THR A 254 -11.60 11.03 1.78
C THR A 254 -12.79 10.55 0.95
N ALA A 255 -13.25 11.32 -0.04
CA ALA A 255 -14.28 10.86 -0.96
C ALA A 255 -13.87 9.62 -1.77
N VAL A 256 -12.58 9.49 -2.13
CA VAL A 256 -12.03 8.26 -2.74
C VAL A 256 -12.11 7.09 -1.75
N LEU A 257 -11.68 7.28 -0.50
CA LEU A 257 -11.71 6.23 0.53
C LEU A 257 -13.14 5.78 0.89
N LEU A 258 -14.12 6.68 0.81
CA LEU A 258 -15.52 6.42 1.08
C LEU A 258 -16.32 6.05 -0.19
N PHE A 259 -15.67 5.91 -1.35
CA PHE A 259 -16.35 5.71 -2.64
C PHE A 259 -17.23 4.45 -2.64
N MET A 260 -16.72 3.36 -2.07
CA MET A 260 -17.37 2.06 -1.94
C MET A 260 -18.22 1.92 -0.66
N LEU A 261 -18.39 3.00 0.11
CA LEU A 261 -19.20 3.02 1.32
C LEU A 261 -20.56 3.67 1.00
N PRO A 262 -21.71 3.05 1.39
CA PRO A 262 -23.02 3.68 1.28
C PRO A 262 -23.05 5.06 1.94
N SER A 263 -23.73 6.04 1.33
CA SER A 263 -23.78 7.42 1.80
C SER A 263 -24.27 7.56 3.24
N MET A 264 -25.22 6.71 3.65
CA MET A 264 -25.72 6.65 5.04
C MET A 264 -24.64 6.31 6.08
N LEU A 265 -23.56 5.62 5.67
CA LEU A 265 -22.44 5.25 6.54
C LEU A 265 -21.27 6.24 6.47
N HIS A 266 -21.33 7.27 5.62
CA HIS A 266 -20.25 8.25 5.47
C HIS A 266 -19.86 8.93 6.79
N PRO A 267 -20.78 9.33 7.69
CA PRO A 267 -20.39 9.89 8.99
C PRO A 267 -19.50 8.95 9.81
N PHE A 268 -19.79 7.64 9.80
CA PHE A 268 -18.94 6.64 10.43
C PHE A 268 -17.63 6.46 9.67
N GLY A 269 -17.66 6.45 8.34
CA GLY A 269 -16.47 6.41 7.50
C GLY A 269 -15.50 7.56 7.78
N LEU A 270 -16.00 8.77 8.01
CA LEU A 270 -15.19 9.92 8.41
C LEU A 270 -14.50 9.71 9.77
N GLN A 271 -15.20 9.08 10.73
CA GLN A 271 -14.62 8.69 12.02
C GLN A 271 -13.49 7.67 11.84
N VAL A 272 -13.64 6.70 10.92
CA VAL A 272 -12.60 5.72 10.58
C VAL A 272 -11.39 6.41 9.95
N VAL A 273 -11.59 7.26 8.96
CA VAL A 273 -10.49 8.01 8.31
C VAL A 273 -9.77 8.87 9.33
N SER A 274 -10.51 9.58 10.18
CA SER A 274 -9.94 10.36 11.27
C SER A 274 -9.17 9.51 12.30
N PHE A 275 -9.65 8.33 12.65
CA PHE A 275 -8.97 7.44 13.59
C PHE A 275 -7.60 6.96 13.07
N MET A 276 -7.48 6.80 11.75
CA MET A 276 -6.24 6.37 11.12
C MET A 276 -5.19 7.49 10.99
N MET A 277 -5.58 8.75 11.25
CA MET A 277 -4.67 9.89 11.30
C MET A 277 -4.22 10.18 12.74
N ASP A 278 -2.96 10.57 12.91
CA ASP A 278 -2.52 11.15 14.18
C ASP A 278 -2.97 12.60 14.35
N ASP A 279 -2.77 13.13 15.55
CA ASP A 279 -3.23 14.47 15.91
C ASP A 279 -2.61 15.59 15.08
N ARG A 280 -1.33 15.45 14.67
CA ARG A 280 -0.65 16.48 13.86
C ARG A 280 -1.30 16.56 12.49
N LEU A 281 -1.46 15.41 11.83
CA LEU A 281 -2.07 15.33 10.50
C LEU A 281 -3.53 15.82 10.51
N ARG A 282 -4.33 15.39 11.50
CA ARG A 282 -5.73 15.85 11.62
C ARG A 282 -5.82 17.36 11.77
N LYS A 283 -5.02 17.95 12.68
CA LYS A 283 -4.99 19.40 12.90
C LYS A 283 -4.54 20.14 11.63
N ALA A 284 -3.53 19.63 10.93
CA ALA A 284 -3.05 20.23 9.68
C ALA A 284 -4.12 20.28 8.58
N MET A 285 -5.08 19.34 8.61
CA MET A 285 -6.18 19.24 7.65
C MET A 285 -7.51 19.81 8.14
N TYR A 286 -7.60 20.35 9.36
CA TYR A 286 -8.86 20.72 10.01
C TYR A 286 -9.86 19.55 10.11
N TYR A 287 -9.39 18.35 10.43
CA TYR A 287 -10.24 17.19 10.73
C TYR A 287 -10.47 17.09 12.24
N GLU A 288 -11.73 16.93 12.62
CA GLU A 288 -12.11 16.66 14.00
C GLU A 288 -11.56 15.33 14.49
N ALA A 289 -11.43 15.17 15.80
CA ALA A 289 -11.04 13.88 16.37
C ALA A 289 -12.16 12.86 16.22
N PRO A 290 -11.83 11.55 16.09
CA PRO A 290 -12.87 10.56 16.25
C PRO A 290 -13.45 10.66 17.67
N SER A 291 -14.76 10.42 17.82
CA SER A 291 -15.36 10.33 19.15
C SER A 291 -14.65 9.25 19.97
N ALA A 292 -14.54 9.44 21.28
CA ALA A 292 -13.85 8.49 22.16
C ALA A 292 -14.44 7.07 22.05
N PHE A 293 -15.76 6.97 21.89
CA PHE A 293 -16.44 5.70 21.65
C PHE A 293 -16.03 5.06 20.33
N CYS A 294 -16.06 5.79 19.22
CA CYS A 294 -15.62 5.27 17.92
C CYS A 294 -14.14 4.86 17.95
N ALA A 295 -13.27 5.65 18.58
CA ALA A 295 -11.85 5.33 18.70
C ALA A 295 -11.63 4.03 19.51
N ALA A 296 -12.34 3.86 20.62
CA ALA A 296 -12.28 2.63 21.42
C ALA A 296 -12.80 1.42 20.63
N LEU A 297 -13.93 1.57 19.93
CA LEU A 297 -14.51 0.51 19.10
C LEU A 297 -13.56 0.08 17.97
N LEU A 298 -13.00 1.03 17.22
CA LEU A 298 -12.06 0.73 16.13
C LEU A 298 -10.77 0.09 16.65
N SER A 299 -10.27 0.55 17.80
CA SER A 299 -9.12 -0.07 18.47
C SER A 299 -9.42 -1.51 18.89
N ALA A 300 -10.64 -1.77 19.41
CA ALA A 300 -11.08 -3.11 19.78
C ALA A 300 -11.21 -4.02 18.55
N VAL A 301 -11.78 -3.53 17.44
CA VAL A 301 -11.92 -4.28 16.18
C VAL A 301 -10.54 -4.64 15.60
N LEU A 302 -9.60 -3.70 15.56
CA LEU A 302 -8.24 -3.96 15.07
C LEU A 302 -7.48 -4.93 15.98
N THR A 303 -7.65 -4.82 17.30
CA THR A 303 -7.09 -5.77 18.26
C THR A 303 -7.69 -7.16 18.09
N ALA A 304 -9.01 -7.27 17.93
CA ALA A 304 -9.69 -8.53 17.68
C ALA A 304 -9.22 -9.18 16.37
N ARG A 305 -9.09 -8.40 15.28
CA ARG A 305 -8.50 -8.87 14.02
C ARG A 305 -7.07 -9.36 14.22
N ARG A 306 -6.24 -8.60 14.95
CA ARG A 306 -4.85 -8.96 15.25
C ARG A 306 -4.76 -10.30 15.97
N LEU A 307 -5.58 -10.51 17.00
CA LEU A 307 -5.64 -11.77 17.75
C LEU A 307 -6.18 -12.93 16.91
N PHE A 308 -7.23 -12.69 16.13
CA PHE A 308 -7.79 -13.68 15.20
C PHE A 308 -6.75 -14.14 14.17
N LEU A 309 -6.03 -13.20 13.56
CA LEU A 309 -4.95 -13.52 12.64
C LEU A 309 -3.83 -14.30 13.34
N ARG A 310 -3.48 -13.89 14.57
CA ARG A 310 -2.42 -14.55 15.34
C ARG A 310 -2.72 -16.00 15.66
N TYR A 311 -3.93 -16.31 16.11
CA TYR A 311 -4.24 -17.57 16.80
C TYR A 311 -5.28 -18.45 16.10
N LEU A 312 -6.01 -17.95 15.09
CA LEU A 312 -7.16 -18.69 14.52
C LEU A 312 -7.13 -18.79 13.00
N SER A 313 -6.51 -17.84 12.31
CA SER A 313 -6.37 -17.93 10.86
C SER A 313 -5.12 -18.76 10.49
N PRO A 314 -5.13 -19.51 9.38
CA PRO A 314 -3.91 -20.09 8.79
C PRO A 314 -3.12 -19.04 7.97
N PRO A 315 -1.83 -19.30 7.64
CA PRO A 315 -1.09 -18.47 6.71
C PRO A 315 -1.76 -18.45 5.33
N ARG A 316 -1.80 -17.27 4.70
CA ARG A 316 -2.33 -17.11 3.34
C ARG A 316 -1.52 -17.96 2.36
N PRO A 317 -2.12 -18.90 1.62
CA PRO A 317 -1.42 -19.66 0.60
C PRO A 317 -1.11 -18.78 -0.62
N TYR A 318 -0.12 -19.19 -1.44
CA TYR A 318 0.37 -18.37 -2.56
C TYR A 318 -0.72 -17.99 -3.57
N PHE A 319 -1.66 -18.89 -3.86
CA PHE A 319 -2.75 -18.62 -4.80
C PHE A 319 -3.76 -17.56 -4.30
N LEU A 320 -3.76 -17.24 -3.00
CA LEU A 320 -4.54 -16.16 -2.40
C LEU A 320 -3.72 -14.89 -2.16
N ARG A 321 -2.48 -14.81 -2.69
CA ARG A 321 -1.64 -13.61 -2.59
C ARG A 321 -2.40 -12.39 -3.09
N TYR A 322 -2.18 -11.26 -2.43
CA TYR A 322 -2.67 -10.00 -2.94
C TYR A 322 -1.86 -9.60 -4.19
N ALA A 323 -2.56 -9.31 -5.28
CA ALA A 323 -1.98 -8.83 -6.53
C ALA A 323 -2.89 -7.72 -7.08
N SER A 324 -2.37 -6.51 -7.18
CA SER A 324 -3.12 -5.34 -7.65
C SER A 324 -3.18 -5.25 -9.18
N PHE A 325 -2.25 -5.88 -9.91
CA PHE A 325 -2.13 -5.78 -11.36
C PHE A 325 -1.75 -7.12 -12.03
N THR A 326 -1.81 -7.17 -13.36
CA THR A 326 -1.39 -8.33 -14.17
C THR A 326 0.13 -8.44 -14.23
N ASP A 327 0.67 -9.62 -13.96
CA ASP A 327 2.13 -9.83 -13.95
C ASP A 327 2.69 -9.65 -15.38
N GLU A 328 2.00 -10.22 -16.38
CA GLU A 328 2.32 -10.11 -17.80
C GLU A 328 1.37 -9.14 -18.54
N PRO A 329 1.83 -8.55 -19.67
CA PRO A 329 0.97 -7.76 -20.55
C PRO A 329 0.02 -8.64 -21.37
N ASP A 330 -1.01 -8.03 -21.96
CA ASP A 330 -1.83 -8.68 -22.99
C ASP A 330 -1.18 -8.62 -24.38
N GLU A 331 -1.90 -9.12 -25.39
CA GLU A 331 -1.50 -9.15 -26.80
C GLU A 331 -1.18 -7.75 -27.38
N ASN A 332 -1.71 -6.68 -26.78
CA ASN A 332 -1.48 -5.29 -27.19
C ASN A 332 -0.42 -4.59 -26.33
N ASN A 333 0.35 -5.35 -25.56
CA ASN A 333 1.34 -4.86 -24.61
C ASN A 333 0.72 -3.93 -23.52
N ARG A 334 -0.50 -4.26 -23.06
CA ARG A 334 -1.24 -3.50 -22.03
C ARG A 334 -1.29 -4.26 -20.71
N PHE A 335 -1.22 -3.53 -19.62
CA PHE A 335 -1.38 -4.03 -18.26
C PHE A 335 -2.74 -3.62 -17.69
N PHE A 336 -3.22 -4.39 -16.72
CA PHE A 336 -4.53 -4.18 -16.12
C PHE A 336 -4.45 -4.21 -14.60
N LEU A 337 -5.29 -3.40 -13.96
CA LEU A 337 -5.58 -3.55 -12.54
C LEU A 337 -6.54 -4.73 -12.34
N ARG A 338 -6.25 -5.56 -11.34
CA ARG A 338 -7.08 -6.73 -10.97
C ARG A 338 -8.26 -6.34 -10.08
N GLN A 339 -8.14 -5.22 -9.37
CA GLN A 339 -9.13 -4.69 -8.43
C GLN A 339 -9.15 -3.17 -8.54
N TRP A 340 -10.25 -2.53 -8.17
CA TRP A 340 -10.37 -1.08 -8.10
C TRP A 340 -10.87 -0.66 -6.72
N ASP A 341 -10.24 0.37 -6.15
CA ASP A 341 -10.66 0.95 -4.87
C ASP A 341 -11.78 2.00 -5.05
N ALA A 342 -11.88 2.59 -6.24
CA ALA A 342 -12.77 3.72 -6.50
C ALA A 342 -13.42 3.64 -7.91
N ALA A 343 -13.08 4.51 -8.86
CA ALA A 343 -13.53 4.32 -10.25
C ALA A 343 -12.73 3.19 -10.94
N PRO A 344 -13.32 2.42 -11.87
CA PRO A 344 -12.73 1.22 -12.46
C PRO A 344 -11.69 1.52 -13.57
N TYR A 345 -10.81 2.51 -13.32
CA TYR A 345 -9.73 2.86 -14.24
C TYR A 345 -8.79 1.68 -14.47
N TYR A 346 -8.48 1.39 -15.74
CA TYR A 346 -7.53 0.34 -16.14
C TYR A 346 -7.95 -1.11 -15.79
N VAL A 347 -9.23 -1.34 -15.50
CA VAL A 347 -9.75 -2.67 -15.18
C VAL A 347 -10.41 -3.29 -16.41
N LYS A 348 -10.00 -4.51 -16.76
CA LYS A 348 -10.59 -5.27 -17.87
C LYS A 348 -12.03 -5.68 -17.53
N PRO A 349 -13.01 -5.52 -18.44
CA PRO A 349 -14.41 -5.93 -18.23
C PRO A 349 -14.60 -7.44 -18.36
N THR A 350 -13.91 -8.23 -17.53
CA THR A 350 -14.10 -9.68 -17.46
C THR A 350 -15.45 -10.02 -16.83
N PHE A 351 -15.90 -11.27 -17.00
CA PHE A 351 -17.15 -11.74 -16.37
C PHE A 351 -17.14 -11.50 -14.85
N TRP A 352 -16.04 -11.85 -14.17
CA TRP A 352 -15.92 -11.63 -12.72
C TRP A 352 -15.88 -10.14 -12.33
N ASN A 353 -15.21 -9.31 -13.12
CA ASN A 353 -15.13 -7.87 -12.83
C ASN A 353 -16.44 -7.12 -13.10
N ARG A 354 -17.35 -7.68 -13.92
CA ARG A 354 -18.67 -7.10 -14.16
C ARG A 354 -19.80 -7.72 -13.33
N TRP A 355 -19.64 -8.95 -12.88
CA TRP A 355 -20.74 -9.72 -12.25
C TRP A 355 -20.36 -10.40 -10.92
N GLY A 356 -19.15 -10.18 -10.42
CA GLY A 356 -18.71 -10.67 -9.11
C GLY A 356 -19.24 -9.85 -7.93
N PRO A 357 -18.96 -10.26 -6.68
CA PRO A 357 -19.50 -9.61 -5.48
C PRO A 357 -19.20 -8.10 -5.38
N THR A 358 -17.96 -7.70 -5.69
CA THR A 358 -17.58 -6.28 -5.71
C THR A 358 -18.34 -5.50 -6.77
N ALA A 359 -18.61 -6.11 -7.94
CA ALA A 359 -19.38 -5.48 -9.00
C ALA A 359 -20.85 -5.29 -8.60
N TRP A 360 -21.49 -6.30 -7.99
CA TRP A 360 -22.84 -6.16 -7.46
C TRP A 360 -22.96 -5.06 -6.41
N LEU A 361 -21.99 -4.96 -5.49
CA LEU A 361 -21.94 -3.86 -4.53
C LEU A 361 -21.78 -2.50 -5.23
N THR A 362 -20.85 -2.41 -6.19
CA THR A 362 -20.59 -1.18 -6.97
C THR A 362 -21.84 -0.73 -7.71
N TRP A 363 -22.53 -1.66 -8.37
CA TRP A 363 -23.78 -1.42 -9.09
C TRP A 363 -24.91 -0.98 -8.15
N ALA A 364 -25.09 -1.64 -7.00
CA ALA A 364 -26.09 -1.26 -6.00
C ALA A 364 -25.86 0.15 -5.41
N LEU A 365 -24.62 0.62 -5.41
CA LEU A 365 -24.24 1.98 -5.02
C LEU A 365 -24.40 3.01 -6.15
N GLY A 366 -24.88 2.62 -7.34
CA GLY A 366 -25.04 3.49 -8.51
C GLY A 366 -23.70 3.97 -9.08
N ARG A 367 -22.64 3.15 -8.96
CA ARG A 367 -21.28 3.47 -9.42
C ARG A 367 -20.96 2.71 -10.73
N PRO A 368 -20.05 3.25 -11.57
CA PRO A 368 -19.70 2.63 -12.84
C PRO A 368 -18.95 1.31 -12.64
N LEU A 369 -19.24 0.33 -13.49
CA LEU A 369 -18.51 -0.93 -13.58
C LEU A 369 -17.44 -0.89 -14.68
N PRO A 370 -16.45 -1.80 -14.65
CA PRO A 370 -15.50 -1.95 -15.74
C PRO A 370 -16.19 -2.11 -17.11
N GLY A 371 -15.84 -1.21 -18.05
CA GLY A 371 -16.42 -1.15 -19.40
C GLY A 371 -17.70 -0.31 -19.52
N ASP A 372 -18.22 0.26 -18.43
CA ASP A 372 -19.25 1.29 -18.52
C ASP A 372 -18.67 2.63 -19.01
N GLU A 373 -19.52 3.50 -19.56
CA GLU A 373 -19.12 4.80 -20.11
C GLU A 373 -18.05 4.71 -21.23
N GLY A 374 -18.04 3.59 -21.96
CA GLY A 374 -17.15 3.35 -23.10
C GLY A 374 -15.67 3.35 -22.70
N ASN A 375 -14.88 4.26 -23.27
CA ASN A 375 -13.43 4.32 -23.06
C ASN A 375 -13.01 5.20 -21.87
N LYS A 376 -13.94 5.84 -21.15
CA LYS A 376 -13.64 6.80 -20.08
C LYS A 376 -12.70 6.24 -19.00
N TYR A 377 -12.92 4.99 -18.60
CA TYR A 377 -12.14 4.31 -17.56
C TYR A 377 -11.03 3.40 -18.12
N TYR A 378 -10.64 3.54 -19.39
CA TYR A 378 -9.55 2.77 -19.99
C TYR A 378 -9.71 1.25 -19.79
N PRO A 379 -10.84 0.63 -20.20
CA PRO A 379 -11.08 -0.81 -20.02
C PRO A 379 -10.09 -1.70 -20.80
N THR A 380 -9.33 -1.12 -21.73
CA THR A 380 -8.24 -1.74 -22.49
C THR A 380 -6.88 -1.66 -21.77
N GLY A 381 -6.86 -1.28 -20.50
CA GLY A 381 -5.66 -1.27 -19.67
C GLY A 381 -4.78 -0.03 -19.90
N TYR A 382 -3.55 -0.07 -19.40
CA TYR A 382 -2.55 1.00 -19.53
C TYR A 382 -1.25 0.50 -20.14
N SER A 383 -0.47 1.46 -20.64
CA SER A 383 0.96 1.30 -20.90
C SER A 383 1.69 2.24 -19.96
N VAL A 384 2.75 1.76 -19.29
CA VAL A 384 3.47 2.53 -18.24
C VAL A 384 3.89 3.93 -18.71
N PRO A 385 4.46 4.11 -19.93
CA PRO A 385 4.81 5.42 -20.45
C PRO A 385 3.67 6.44 -20.59
N ASP A 386 2.41 5.98 -20.64
CA ASP A 386 1.25 6.85 -20.84
C ASP A 386 0.48 7.15 -19.54
N VAL A 387 0.82 6.48 -18.43
CA VAL A 387 0.14 6.68 -17.14
C VAL A 387 0.30 8.13 -16.67
N GLY A 388 -0.78 8.70 -16.13
CA GLY A 388 -0.82 10.09 -15.65
C GLY A 388 -1.94 10.93 -16.29
N PRO A 389 -1.91 12.25 -16.10
CA PRO A 389 -2.92 13.15 -16.65
C PRO A 389 -3.00 13.05 -18.17
N LYS A 390 -4.22 13.14 -18.73
CA LYS A 390 -4.49 12.95 -20.16
C LYS A 390 -3.60 13.79 -21.08
N HIS A 391 -3.23 15.01 -20.67
CA HIS A 391 -2.38 15.90 -21.46
C HIS A 391 -0.90 15.48 -21.54
N PHE A 392 -0.48 14.47 -20.75
CA PHE A 392 0.85 13.84 -20.79
C PHE A 392 0.85 12.48 -21.52
N GLU A 393 -0.30 11.97 -21.96
CA GLU A 393 -0.36 10.74 -22.77
C GLU A 393 0.40 10.95 -24.09
N GLY A 394 1.21 9.97 -24.49
CA GLY A 394 2.06 10.05 -25.68
C GLY A 394 3.29 10.99 -25.57
N LYS A 395 3.48 11.69 -24.45
CA LYS A 395 4.60 12.64 -24.26
C LYS A 395 5.73 12.07 -23.39
N GLY A 396 6.93 12.58 -23.60
CA GLY A 396 8.10 12.27 -22.77
C GLY A 396 8.91 11.05 -23.21
N ARG A 397 8.61 10.45 -24.37
CA ARG A 397 9.23 9.19 -24.83
C ARG A 397 10.75 9.23 -24.85
N LYS A 398 11.33 10.29 -25.42
CA LYS A 398 12.79 10.50 -25.46
C LYS A 398 13.41 10.53 -24.06
N GLN A 399 12.83 11.31 -23.14
CA GLN A 399 13.30 11.39 -21.75
C GLN A 399 13.16 10.06 -21.01
N LEU A 400 12.09 9.31 -21.30
CA LEU A 400 11.90 7.98 -20.76
C LEU A 400 13.01 7.04 -21.24
N ASP A 401 13.30 7.00 -22.55
CA ASP A 401 14.35 6.15 -23.12
C ASP A 401 15.74 6.49 -22.56
N GLU A 402 16.05 7.78 -22.42
CA GLU A 402 17.28 8.25 -21.78
C GLU A 402 17.38 7.78 -20.32
N THR A 403 16.31 7.94 -19.55
CA THR A 403 16.27 7.49 -18.14
C THR A 403 16.34 5.97 -18.03
N LEU A 404 15.74 5.22 -18.96
CA LEU A 404 15.84 3.76 -19.00
C LEU A 404 17.27 3.29 -19.22
N LEU A 405 17.99 3.93 -20.17
CA LEU A 405 19.40 3.62 -20.43
C LEU A 405 20.28 3.95 -19.22
N GLU A 406 20.02 5.09 -18.57
CA GLU A 406 20.68 5.50 -17.32
C GLU A 406 20.48 4.44 -16.23
N LEU A 407 19.23 4.06 -15.93
CA LEU A 407 18.88 3.09 -14.89
C LEU A 407 19.45 1.70 -15.16
N LYS A 408 19.45 1.24 -16.41
CA LYS A 408 20.11 -0.03 -16.82
C LYS A 408 21.61 -0.03 -16.52
N GLY A 409 22.25 1.14 -16.52
CA GLY A 409 23.67 1.29 -16.23
C GLY A 409 24.02 1.06 -14.76
N TYR A 410 23.17 1.44 -13.80
CA TYR A 410 23.52 1.41 -12.37
C TYR A 410 22.57 0.62 -11.46
N ARG A 411 21.25 0.61 -11.70
CA ARG A 411 20.27 -0.07 -10.82
C ARG A 411 20.13 -1.56 -11.15
N THR A 412 21.23 -2.29 -11.11
CA THR A 412 21.35 -3.68 -11.58
C THR A 412 20.83 -4.76 -10.61
N GLY A 413 20.03 -4.37 -9.61
CA GLY A 413 19.54 -5.27 -8.55
C GLY A 413 20.57 -5.58 -7.45
N LYS A 414 21.78 -4.99 -7.53
CA LYS A 414 22.85 -5.15 -6.54
C LYS A 414 22.60 -4.33 -5.26
N CYS A 415 23.45 -4.51 -4.26
CA CYS A 415 23.39 -3.70 -3.03
C CYS A 415 23.58 -2.21 -3.38
N PRO A 416 22.73 -1.29 -2.88
CA PRO A 416 22.85 0.14 -3.16
C PRO A 416 23.83 0.88 -2.23
N PHE A 417 24.49 0.20 -1.28
CA PHE A 417 25.37 0.83 -0.29
C PHE A 417 26.87 0.72 -0.62
N HIS A 418 27.26 -0.20 -1.52
CA HIS A 418 28.65 -0.57 -1.79
C HIS A 418 28.95 -0.75 -3.27
#